data_AF-W2ZHP7-F1
#
_entry.id   AF-W2ZHP7-F1
#
_cell.length_a   1.000
_cell.length_b   1.000
_cell.length_c   1.000
_cell.angle_alpha   90.00
_cell.angle_beta   90.00
_cell.angle_gamma   90.00
#
_symmetry.space_group_name_H-M   'P 1'
#
loop_
_entity.id
_entity.type
_entity.pdbx_description
1 polymer ?
#
loop_
_entity_poly.entity_id
_entity_poly.type
_entity_poly.pdbx_seq_one_letter_code
_entity_poly.pdbx_strand_id
1 'polypeptide(L)'
;MALAQALVDTDLASQDDSLEAIARSLKQGICWTGQLNLHEQFDHYVRTTTLVNVMRGWEGMPSHESTKQFKWYLEEYAGSPSSRDSIVPKYNWGCSEFMAMAANFLQREIYVLAYDTDHKKQWYCSMYKSSTTKRGTQTYEIGQHIPLQVGRCTALIRAAKMRDTCPPLVIRHWGEHYSAFVHKRAPVSQPQQPDQVTSLQPSSCAQEPGHTQPLHDGDSSQVAWSLTGWDGNVTELRRKLTGLTISHDLKCEIHLILEHADPSRYSELLAFLVNTASQLSLPEREQLGSMDLFAEHSADVTALLQKYQIPLVTLRLWQTESAQAQQDE
;
A
#
# COMPACT_ATOMS: atom_id res chain seq x y z
N MET A 1 -4.68 -10.00 2.06
CA MET A 1 -3.81 -9.50 3.14
C MET A 1 -4.00 -8.01 3.42
N ALA A 2 -3.90 -7.12 2.42
CA ALA A 2 -4.12 -5.69 2.64
C ALA A 2 -5.44 -5.35 3.36
N LEU A 3 -6.55 -5.99 2.97
CA LEU A 3 -7.82 -5.83 3.70
C LEU A 3 -7.75 -6.28 5.16
N ALA A 4 -7.01 -7.35 5.46
CA ALA A 4 -6.84 -7.83 6.84
C ALA A 4 -6.07 -6.81 7.68
N GLN A 5 -4.95 -6.30 7.17
CA GLN A 5 -4.17 -5.24 7.83
C GLN A 5 -4.97 -3.95 8.03
N ALA A 6 -5.75 -3.54 7.01
CA ALA A 6 -6.62 -2.38 7.13
C ALA A 6 -7.75 -2.60 8.15
N LEU A 7 -8.29 -3.82 8.26
CA LEU A 7 -9.38 -4.15 9.18
C LEU A 7 -8.96 -4.01 10.64
N VAL A 8 -7.76 -4.49 10.98
CA VAL A 8 -7.18 -4.40 12.33
C VAL A 8 -6.49 -3.05 12.60
N ASP A 9 -6.39 -2.20 11.59
CA ASP A 9 -5.66 -0.93 11.64
C ASP A 9 -4.27 -1.06 12.30
N THR A 10 -3.59 -2.16 11.97
CA THR A 10 -2.32 -2.58 12.57
C THR A 10 -1.46 -3.20 11.49
N ASP A 11 -0.16 -2.93 11.54
CA ASP A 11 0.78 -3.67 10.72
C ASP A 11 0.97 -5.07 11.30
N LEU A 12 0.34 -6.05 10.66
CA LEU A 12 0.47 -7.46 11.01
C LEU A 12 1.77 -8.08 10.47
N ALA A 13 2.75 -7.27 10.02
CA ALA A 13 4.05 -7.73 9.55
C ALA A 13 4.80 -8.61 10.56
N SER A 14 4.49 -8.55 11.86
CA SER A 14 5.08 -9.41 12.89
C SER A 14 4.13 -10.47 13.47
N GLN A 15 2.91 -10.60 12.96
CA GLN A 15 1.86 -11.47 13.52
C GLN A 15 1.26 -12.39 12.45
N ASP A 16 2.08 -13.32 11.95
CA ASP A 16 1.71 -14.17 10.81
C ASP A 16 0.45 -15.01 11.04
N ASP A 17 0.31 -15.64 12.22
CA ASP A 17 -0.88 -16.42 12.54
C ASP A 17 -2.17 -15.59 12.50
N SER A 18 -2.10 -14.36 13.01
CA SER A 18 -3.24 -13.44 13.02
C SER A 18 -3.57 -12.92 11.62
N LEU A 19 -2.55 -12.54 10.85
CA LEU A 19 -2.71 -12.13 9.45
C LEU A 19 -3.35 -13.25 8.62
N GLU A 20 -2.85 -14.47 8.77
CA GLU A 20 -3.33 -15.63 8.04
C GLU A 20 -4.77 -15.97 8.43
N ALA A 21 -5.09 -16.00 9.72
CA ALA A 21 -6.44 -16.29 10.21
C ALA A 21 -7.45 -15.27 9.69
N ILE A 22 -7.16 -13.98 9.82
CA ILE A 22 -8.06 -12.90 9.37
C ILE A 22 -8.19 -12.92 7.84
N ALA A 23 -7.09 -13.09 7.11
CA ALA A 23 -7.14 -13.21 5.65
C ALA A 23 -7.99 -14.41 5.21
N ARG A 24 -7.84 -15.57 5.85
CA ARG A 24 -8.66 -16.76 5.57
C ARG A 24 -10.15 -16.49 5.80
N SER A 25 -10.52 -15.92 6.95
CA SER A 25 -11.91 -15.56 7.25
C SER A 25 -12.48 -14.55 6.26
N LEU A 26 -11.70 -13.55 5.84
CA LEU A 26 -12.10 -12.58 4.82
C LEU A 26 -12.38 -13.25 3.48
N LYS A 27 -11.49 -14.13 3.00
CA LYS A 27 -11.70 -14.81 1.71
C LYS A 27 -12.94 -15.71 1.73
N GLN A 28 -13.17 -16.40 2.85
CA GLN A 28 -14.40 -17.18 3.05
C GLN A 28 -15.65 -16.28 3.02
N GLY A 29 -15.64 -15.16 3.75
CA GLY A 29 -16.75 -14.21 3.74
C GLY A 29 -17.05 -13.60 2.37
N ILE A 30 -16.00 -13.27 1.61
CA ILE A 30 -16.11 -12.82 0.21
C ILE A 30 -16.78 -13.90 -0.66
N CYS A 31 -16.32 -15.15 -0.56
CA CYS A 31 -16.88 -16.25 -1.33
C CYS A 31 -18.36 -16.47 -0.99
N TRP A 32 -18.72 -16.54 0.29
CA TRP A 32 -20.11 -16.69 0.73
C TRP A 32 -21.00 -15.56 0.20
N THR A 33 -20.55 -14.31 0.34
CA THR A 33 -21.29 -13.13 -0.14
C THR A 33 -21.44 -13.13 -1.65
N GLY A 34 -20.39 -13.52 -2.38
CA GLY A 34 -20.40 -13.62 -3.84
C GLY A 34 -21.32 -14.70 -4.38
N GLN A 35 -21.50 -15.80 -3.64
CA GLN A 35 -22.40 -16.88 -4.03
C GLN A 35 -23.87 -16.55 -3.75
N LEU A 36 -24.18 -15.81 -2.68
CA LEU A 36 -25.56 -15.57 -2.21
C LEU A 36 -26.44 -14.87 -3.27
N ASN A 37 -25.95 -13.76 -3.83
CA ASN A 37 -26.67 -12.93 -4.80
C ASN A 37 -25.91 -12.82 -6.12
N LEU A 38 -25.26 -13.92 -6.54
CA LEU A 38 -24.35 -13.94 -7.69
C LEU A 38 -24.95 -13.32 -8.96
N HIS A 39 -26.17 -13.71 -9.30
CA HIS A 39 -26.82 -13.29 -10.55
C HIS A 39 -27.31 -11.84 -10.51
N GLU A 40 -27.69 -11.37 -9.34
CA GLU A 40 -28.16 -10.00 -9.10
C GLU A 40 -27.00 -9.01 -8.95
N GLN A 41 -25.85 -9.46 -8.42
CA GLN A 41 -24.67 -8.63 -8.25
C GLN A 41 -23.79 -8.59 -9.50
N PHE A 42 -23.64 -9.72 -10.20
CA PHE A 42 -22.76 -9.84 -11.35
C PHE A 42 -23.52 -10.43 -12.52
N ASP A 43 -23.83 -9.61 -13.53
CA ASP A 43 -24.44 -10.10 -14.75
C ASP A 43 -23.45 -10.93 -15.59
N HIS A 44 -23.91 -11.46 -16.72
CA HIS A 44 -23.06 -12.27 -17.58
C HIS A 44 -21.83 -11.52 -18.09
N TYR A 45 -21.97 -10.25 -18.45
CA TYR A 45 -20.88 -9.44 -18.98
C TYR A 45 -19.80 -9.26 -17.92
N VAL A 46 -20.18 -8.84 -16.72
CA VAL A 46 -19.24 -8.63 -15.61
C VAL A 46 -18.51 -9.93 -15.26
N ARG A 47 -19.21 -11.06 -15.13
CA ARG A 47 -18.56 -12.34 -14.85
C ARG A 47 -17.52 -12.72 -15.91
N THR A 48 -17.87 -12.59 -17.20
CA THR A 48 -16.98 -12.94 -18.30
C THR A 48 -15.74 -12.04 -18.33
N THR A 49 -15.92 -10.72 -18.23
CA THR A 49 -14.80 -9.77 -18.22
C THR A 49 -13.86 -10.00 -17.03
N THR A 50 -14.40 -10.22 -15.83
CA THR A 50 -13.59 -10.56 -14.66
C THR A 50 -12.79 -11.85 -14.88
N LEU A 51 -13.44 -12.91 -15.38
CA LEU A 51 -12.78 -14.20 -15.64
C LEU A 51 -11.67 -14.09 -16.69
N VAL A 52 -11.88 -13.33 -17.77
CA VAL A 52 -10.85 -13.07 -18.78
C VAL A 52 -9.64 -12.37 -18.15
N ASN A 53 -9.87 -11.34 -17.33
CA ASN A 53 -8.79 -10.58 -16.68
C ASN A 53 -7.92 -11.43 -15.74
N VAL A 54 -8.50 -12.49 -15.15
CA VAL A 54 -7.76 -13.43 -14.29
C VAL A 54 -7.36 -14.72 -15.01
N MET A 55 -7.36 -14.72 -16.35
CA MET A 55 -6.94 -15.86 -17.18
C MET A 55 -7.75 -17.16 -16.93
N ARG A 56 -9.01 -17.02 -16.54
CA ARG A 56 -9.98 -18.12 -16.37
C ARG A 56 -11.05 -18.16 -17.44
N GLY A 57 -11.18 -17.09 -18.22
CA GLY A 57 -12.21 -16.95 -19.23
C GLY A 57 -11.69 -16.63 -20.62
N TRP A 58 -12.60 -16.68 -21.58
CA TRP A 58 -12.35 -16.37 -22.99
C TRP A 58 -13.48 -15.49 -23.53
N GLU A 59 -13.18 -14.76 -24.60
CA GLU A 59 -14.17 -13.93 -25.29
C GLU A 59 -15.28 -14.82 -25.90
N GLY A 60 -16.54 -14.40 -25.73
CA GLY A 60 -17.70 -15.18 -26.19
C GLY A 60 -18.06 -16.38 -25.32
N MET A 61 -17.51 -16.50 -24.10
CA MET A 61 -17.91 -17.51 -23.13
C MET A 61 -19.44 -17.51 -22.91
N PRO A 62 -20.13 -18.66 -22.95
CA PRO A 62 -21.56 -18.72 -22.70
C PRO A 62 -21.95 -18.34 -21.25
N SER A 63 -23.17 -17.83 -21.06
CA SER A 63 -23.67 -17.42 -19.73
C SER A 63 -23.62 -18.51 -18.65
N HIS A 64 -23.99 -19.75 -19.00
CA HIS A 64 -23.94 -20.87 -18.06
C HIS A 64 -22.49 -21.21 -17.64
N GLU A 65 -21.55 -21.13 -18.58
CA GLU A 65 -20.14 -21.40 -18.32
C GLU A 65 -19.51 -20.27 -17.49
N SER A 66 -19.81 -19.00 -17.80
CA SER A 66 -19.35 -17.87 -16.97
C SER A 66 -19.83 -17.97 -15.53
N THR A 67 -21.05 -18.48 -15.30
CA THR A 67 -21.58 -18.68 -13.96
C THR A 67 -20.80 -19.76 -13.22
N LYS A 68 -20.55 -20.89 -13.89
CA LYS A 68 -19.82 -22.03 -13.33
C LYS A 68 -18.38 -21.66 -12.99
N GLN A 69 -17.66 -21.05 -13.94
CA GLN A 69 -16.27 -20.62 -13.78
C GLN A 69 -16.12 -19.56 -12.68
N PHE A 70 -17.07 -18.62 -12.56
CA PHE A 70 -17.03 -17.61 -11.52
C PHE A 70 -17.25 -18.22 -10.12
N LYS A 71 -18.13 -19.22 -9.98
CA LYS A 71 -18.29 -19.96 -8.72
C LYS A 71 -17.01 -20.68 -8.31
N TRP A 72 -16.37 -21.38 -9.26
CA TRP A 72 -15.07 -22.02 -9.01
C TRP A 72 -13.99 -21.02 -8.64
N TYR A 73 -13.96 -19.85 -9.28
CA TYR A 73 -13.03 -18.80 -8.91
C TYR A 73 -13.23 -18.31 -7.47
N LEU A 74 -14.47 -18.14 -7.01
CA LEU A 74 -14.76 -17.78 -5.61
C LEU A 74 -14.30 -18.88 -4.64
N GLU A 75 -14.57 -20.15 -4.95
CA GLU A 75 -14.20 -21.31 -4.13
C GLU A 75 -12.68 -21.48 -4.05
N GLU A 76 -11.99 -21.43 -5.17
CA GLU A 76 -10.53 -21.59 -5.24
C GLU A 76 -9.80 -20.38 -4.64
N TYR A 77 -10.33 -19.16 -4.81
CA TYR A 77 -9.84 -17.99 -4.08
C TYR A 77 -9.97 -18.19 -2.57
N ALA A 78 -11.14 -18.64 -2.09
CA ALA A 78 -11.36 -18.89 -0.67
C ALA A 78 -10.47 -20.00 -0.10
N GLY A 79 -10.24 -21.05 -0.88
CA GLY A 79 -9.39 -22.19 -0.53
C GLY A 79 -7.89 -21.95 -0.70
N SER A 80 -7.47 -20.88 -1.39
CA SER A 80 -6.06 -20.58 -1.58
C SER A 80 -5.32 -20.37 -0.25
N PRO A 81 -3.99 -20.54 -0.19
CA PRO A 81 -3.22 -20.22 1.00
C PRO A 81 -3.37 -18.75 1.45
N SER A 82 -3.24 -18.52 2.75
CA SER A 82 -3.31 -17.18 3.36
C SER A 82 -2.04 -16.80 4.14
N SER A 83 -1.03 -17.67 4.20
CA SER A 83 0.26 -17.37 4.81
C SER A 83 1.02 -16.37 3.93
N ARG A 84 1.80 -15.48 4.55
CA ARG A 84 2.56 -14.42 3.89
C ARG A 84 3.51 -14.95 2.82
N ASP A 85 4.17 -16.06 3.11
CA ASP A 85 5.19 -16.64 2.25
C ASP A 85 4.60 -17.56 1.18
N SER A 86 3.26 -17.70 1.16
CA SER A 86 2.58 -18.54 0.19
C SER A 86 2.49 -17.87 -1.17
N ILE A 87 2.89 -18.61 -2.20
CA ILE A 87 2.72 -18.18 -3.59
C ILE A 87 1.31 -18.54 -4.04
N VAL A 88 0.51 -17.53 -4.36
CA VAL A 88 -0.82 -17.70 -4.94
C VAL A 88 -0.75 -17.47 -6.45
N PRO A 89 -1.16 -18.43 -7.28
CA PRO A 89 -1.19 -18.25 -8.73
C PRO A 89 -2.04 -17.04 -9.15
N LYS A 90 -1.67 -16.36 -10.23
CA LYS A 90 -2.36 -15.13 -10.69
C LYS A 90 -3.84 -15.33 -10.96
N TYR A 91 -4.24 -16.49 -11.47
CA TYR A 91 -5.65 -16.84 -11.68
C TYR A 91 -6.45 -17.00 -10.37
N ASN A 92 -5.80 -16.96 -9.21
CA ASN A 92 -6.38 -16.96 -7.87
C ASN A 92 -6.21 -15.62 -7.14
N TRP A 93 -5.72 -14.57 -7.80
CA TRP A 93 -5.64 -13.25 -7.18
C TRP A 93 -7.03 -12.63 -7.04
N GLY A 94 -7.25 -11.79 -6.04
CA GLY A 94 -8.50 -11.03 -5.92
C GLY A 94 -8.54 -9.83 -6.85
N CYS A 95 -9.73 -9.38 -7.23
CA CYS A 95 -9.95 -8.24 -8.14
C CYS A 95 -10.88 -7.17 -7.53
N SER A 96 -11.25 -6.17 -8.33
CA SER A 96 -12.21 -5.11 -7.96
C SER A 96 -13.57 -5.65 -7.53
N GLU A 97 -14.06 -6.71 -8.17
CA GLU A 97 -15.35 -7.31 -7.81
C GLU A 97 -15.29 -7.91 -6.40
N PHE A 98 -14.12 -8.42 -6.00
CA PHE A 98 -13.90 -9.01 -4.68
C PHE A 98 -13.82 -7.94 -3.60
N MET A 99 -13.35 -6.73 -3.94
CA MET A 99 -13.47 -5.57 -3.04
C MET A 99 -14.93 -5.18 -2.80
N ALA A 100 -15.79 -5.23 -3.83
CA ALA A 100 -17.23 -4.98 -3.68
C ALA A 100 -17.88 -6.02 -2.75
N MET A 101 -17.57 -7.31 -2.95
CA MET A 101 -18.03 -8.38 -2.07
C MET A 101 -17.51 -8.23 -0.65
N ALA A 102 -16.25 -7.84 -0.47
CA ALA A 102 -15.67 -7.58 0.84
C ALA A 102 -16.38 -6.42 1.56
N ALA A 103 -16.69 -5.33 0.86
CA ALA A 103 -17.41 -4.20 1.43
C ALA A 103 -18.82 -4.60 1.88
N ASN A 104 -19.49 -5.46 1.11
CA ASN A 104 -20.80 -6.00 1.49
C ASN A 104 -20.71 -6.95 2.69
N PHE A 105 -19.77 -7.89 2.67
CA PHE A 105 -19.54 -8.82 3.78
C PHE A 105 -19.23 -8.08 5.10
N LEU A 106 -18.33 -7.10 5.05
CA LEU A 106 -17.88 -6.35 6.22
C LEU A 106 -18.87 -5.27 6.66
N GLN A 107 -19.88 -4.95 5.83
CA GLN A 107 -20.77 -3.79 6.01
C GLN A 107 -19.96 -2.51 6.29
N ARG A 108 -18.86 -2.34 5.54
CA ARG A 108 -17.86 -1.28 5.77
C ARG A 108 -17.37 -0.70 4.46
N GLU A 109 -17.24 0.62 4.41
CA GLU A 109 -16.72 1.32 3.25
C GLU A 109 -15.22 1.01 3.06
N ILE A 110 -14.85 0.63 1.84
CA ILE A 110 -13.47 0.39 1.42
C ILE A 110 -13.12 1.41 0.35
N TYR A 111 -12.08 2.20 0.60
CA TYR A 111 -11.54 3.17 -0.34
C TYR A 111 -10.26 2.61 -0.95
N VAL A 112 -10.17 2.59 -2.27
CA VAL A 112 -8.98 2.16 -3.01
C VAL A 112 -8.39 3.36 -3.74
N LEU A 113 -7.13 3.67 -3.43
CA LEU A 113 -6.30 4.64 -4.13
C LEU A 113 -5.39 3.88 -5.09
N ALA A 114 -5.71 3.93 -6.37
CA ALA A 114 -4.95 3.23 -7.40
C ALA A 114 -4.09 4.22 -8.20
N TYR A 115 -2.86 3.84 -8.53
CA TYR A 115 -2.00 4.64 -9.40
C TYR A 115 -1.69 3.89 -10.69
N ASP A 116 -1.75 4.62 -11.80
CA ASP A 116 -1.29 4.18 -13.12
C ASP A 116 -1.90 2.86 -13.63
N THR A 117 -3.18 2.63 -13.35
CA THR A 117 -3.89 1.41 -13.76
C THR A 117 -4.12 1.31 -15.27
N ASP A 118 -3.91 2.39 -16.02
CA ASP A 118 -4.12 2.48 -17.46
C ASP A 118 -2.97 3.17 -18.21
N HIS A 119 -1.77 3.19 -17.61
CA HIS A 119 -0.55 3.78 -18.18
C HIS A 119 -0.62 5.29 -18.44
N LYS A 120 -1.60 6.00 -17.85
CA LYS A 120 -1.73 7.46 -17.95
C LYS A 120 -0.98 8.24 -16.87
N LYS A 121 -0.28 7.56 -15.96
CA LYS A 121 0.44 8.16 -14.83
C LYS A 121 -0.46 9.02 -13.94
N GLN A 122 -1.66 8.53 -13.65
CA GLN A 122 -2.69 9.24 -12.88
C GLN A 122 -3.20 8.43 -11.68
N TRP A 123 -3.71 9.16 -10.68
CA TRP A 123 -4.38 8.57 -9.52
C TRP A 123 -5.87 8.36 -9.80
N TYR A 124 -6.33 7.15 -9.59
CA TYR A 124 -7.73 6.74 -9.58
C TYR A 124 -8.17 6.46 -8.17
N CYS A 125 -9.40 6.85 -7.84
CA CYS A 125 -9.99 6.58 -6.54
C CYS A 125 -11.30 5.82 -6.73
N SER A 126 -11.52 4.82 -5.89
CA SER A 126 -12.75 4.04 -5.89
C SER A 126 -13.23 3.86 -4.47
N MET A 127 -14.54 3.91 -4.28
CA MET A 127 -15.20 3.52 -3.04
C MET A 127 -16.03 2.28 -3.29
N TYR A 128 -15.89 1.29 -2.43
CA TYR A 128 -16.72 0.10 -2.36
C TYR A 128 -17.57 0.18 -1.10
N LYS A 129 -18.85 -0.14 -1.21
CA LYS A 129 -19.77 -0.14 -0.08
C LYS A 129 -20.85 -1.21 -0.25
N SER A 130 -21.50 -1.59 0.85
CA SER A 130 -22.75 -2.34 0.77
C SER A 130 -23.85 -1.49 0.13
N SER A 131 -24.74 -2.15 -0.58
CA SER A 131 -25.87 -1.56 -1.28
C SER A 131 -26.96 -2.61 -1.45
N THR A 132 -28.08 -2.21 -2.03
CA THR A 132 -29.18 -3.13 -2.36
C THR A 132 -29.64 -2.90 -3.78
N THR A 133 -30.04 -3.98 -4.46
CA THR A 133 -30.75 -3.92 -5.74
C THR A 133 -32.12 -4.56 -5.61
N LYS A 134 -33.04 -4.20 -6.52
CA LYS A 134 -34.41 -4.76 -6.55
C LYS A 134 -34.65 -5.49 -7.86
N ARG A 135 -35.24 -6.68 -7.78
CA ARG A 135 -35.74 -7.44 -8.93
C ARG A 135 -37.17 -7.87 -8.64
N GLY A 136 -38.12 -7.27 -9.34
CA GLY A 136 -39.54 -7.41 -8.99
C GLY A 136 -39.81 -6.88 -7.57
N THR A 137 -40.39 -7.73 -6.71
CA THR A 137 -40.70 -7.41 -5.31
C THR A 137 -39.57 -7.76 -4.33
N GLN A 138 -38.53 -8.46 -4.78
CA GLN A 138 -37.43 -8.91 -3.93
C GLN A 138 -36.29 -7.87 -3.90
N THR A 139 -35.68 -7.72 -2.74
CA THR A 139 -34.51 -6.86 -2.51
C THR A 139 -33.32 -7.74 -2.17
N TYR A 140 -32.17 -7.47 -2.79
CA TYR A 140 -30.93 -8.25 -2.66
C TYR A 140 -29.82 -7.35 -2.19
N GLU A 141 -29.02 -7.82 -1.24
CA GLU A 141 -27.81 -7.14 -0.77
C GLU A 141 -26.66 -7.37 -1.74
N ILE A 142 -25.99 -6.31 -2.16
CA ILE A 142 -24.90 -6.35 -3.14
C ILE A 142 -23.75 -5.44 -2.71
N GLY A 143 -22.57 -5.71 -3.24
CA GLY A 143 -21.46 -4.74 -3.22
C GLY A 143 -21.59 -3.75 -4.37
N GLN A 144 -21.33 -2.46 -4.11
CA GLN A 144 -21.30 -1.43 -5.13
C GLN A 144 -19.88 -0.84 -5.27
N HIS A 145 -19.41 -0.71 -6.50
CA HIS A 145 -18.19 0.03 -6.86
C HIS A 145 -18.54 1.42 -7.38
N ILE A 146 -17.91 2.46 -6.82
CA ILE A 146 -18.14 3.85 -7.17
C ILE A 146 -16.79 4.50 -7.48
N PRO A 147 -16.50 4.80 -8.77
CA PRO A 147 -15.37 5.63 -9.14
C PRO A 147 -15.52 7.05 -8.58
N LEU A 148 -14.43 7.60 -8.04
CA LEU A 148 -14.38 8.92 -7.43
C LEU A 148 -13.20 9.72 -7.97
N GLN A 149 -13.37 11.04 -8.01
CA GLN A 149 -12.24 11.95 -8.13
C GLN A 149 -11.42 11.95 -6.82
N VAL A 150 -10.11 12.15 -6.93
CA VAL A 150 -9.17 12.14 -5.79
C VAL A 150 -9.59 13.10 -4.68
N GLY A 151 -9.96 14.34 -5.03
CA GLY A 151 -10.43 15.33 -4.06
C GLY A 151 -11.69 14.90 -3.31
N ARG A 152 -12.63 14.24 -3.99
CA ARG A 152 -13.86 13.71 -3.34
C ARG A 152 -13.55 12.52 -2.45
N CYS A 153 -12.69 11.60 -2.89
CA CYS A 153 -12.27 10.43 -2.13
C CYS A 153 -11.61 10.83 -0.82
N THR A 154 -10.62 11.73 -0.87
CA THR A 154 -9.92 12.23 0.32
C THR A 154 -10.85 12.94 1.31
N ALA A 155 -11.80 13.74 0.82
CA ALA A 155 -12.81 14.37 1.66
C ALA A 155 -13.71 13.35 2.38
N LEU A 156 -14.15 12.30 1.67
CA LEU A 156 -14.98 11.24 2.25
C LEU A 156 -14.22 10.40 3.28
N ILE A 157 -12.96 10.03 2.99
CA ILE A 157 -12.09 9.33 3.94
C ILE A 157 -11.92 10.17 5.21
N ARG A 158 -11.64 11.47 5.08
CA ARG A 158 -11.48 12.38 6.21
C ARG A 158 -12.76 12.43 7.04
N ALA A 159 -13.92 12.64 6.40
CA ALA A 159 -15.20 12.68 7.10
C ALA A 159 -15.50 11.35 7.82
N ALA A 160 -15.24 10.21 7.18
CA ALA A 160 -15.47 8.90 7.75
C ALA A 160 -14.59 8.62 8.98
N LYS A 161 -13.33 9.08 8.97
CA LYS A 161 -12.42 8.95 10.12
C LYS A 161 -12.85 9.75 11.36
N MET A 162 -13.63 10.81 11.18
CA MET A 162 -14.12 11.64 12.30
C MET A 162 -15.34 11.03 13.01
N ARG A 163 -15.98 9.99 12.45
CA ARG A 163 -17.24 9.42 12.98
C ARG A 163 -17.06 8.39 14.11
N ASP A 164 -15.82 8.04 14.46
CA ASP A 164 -15.35 7.20 15.59
C ASP A 164 -15.93 5.78 15.77
N THR A 165 -17.05 5.44 15.15
CA THR A 165 -17.73 4.14 15.34
C THR A 165 -17.26 3.04 14.40
N CYS A 166 -16.84 3.39 13.18
CA CYS A 166 -16.32 2.43 12.20
C CYS A 166 -15.45 3.19 11.17
N PRO A 167 -14.11 3.25 11.35
CA PRO A 167 -13.26 4.01 10.44
C PRO A 167 -13.30 3.41 9.02
N PRO A 168 -13.10 4.18 7.94
CA PRO A 168 -13.06 3.62 6.59
C PRO A 168 -11.84 2.71 6.43
N LEU A 169 -11.96 1.65 5.62
CA LEU A 169 -10.80 0.87 5.21
C LEU A 169 -10.15 1.59 4.03
N VAL A 170 -8.85 1.86 4.08
CA VAL A 170 -8.14 2.56 3.01
C VAL A 170 -7.02 1.67 2.48
N ILE A 171 -7.07 1.40 1.19
CA ILE A 171 -6.19 0.48 0.48
C ILE A 171 -5.51 1.24 -0.65
N ARG A 172 -4.23 0.95 -0.88
CA ARG A 172 -3.48 1.36 -2.07
C ARG A 172 -3.49 0.24 -3.09
N HIS A 173 -3.64 0.56 -4.37
CA HIS A 173 -3.40 -0.35 -5.48
C HIS A 173 -2.29 0.22 -6.37
N TRP A 174 -1.24 -0.57 -6.62
CA TRP A 174 -0.11 -0.14 -7.45
C TRP A 174 0.42 -1.31 -8.26
N GLY A 175 0.57 -1.14 -9.58
CA GLY A 175 0.89 -2.24 -10.48
C GLY A 175 -0.19 -3.31 -10.41
N GLU A 176 0.13 -4.45 -9.80
CA GLU A 176 -0.82 -5.55 -9.57
C GLU A 176 -1.01 -5.86 -8.07
N HIS A 177 -0.59 -4.96 -7.18
CA HIS A 177 -0.54 -5.21 -5.74
C HIS A 177 -1.45 -4.27 -4.94
N TYR A 178 -2.10 -4.84 -3.91
CA TYR A 178 -2.85 -4.09 -2.90
C TYR A 178 -2.06 -3.98 -1.60
N SER A 179 -1.98 -2.80 -1.02
CA SER A 179 -1.36 -2.55 0.30
C SER A 179 -2.32 -1.78 1.21
N ALA A 180 -2.25 -1.97 2.53
CA ALA A 180 -3.08 -1.24 3.48
C ALA A 180 -2.47 0.14 3.83
N PHE A 181 -3.32 1.15 4.03
CA PHE A 181 -2.94 2.31 4.82
C PHE A 181 -3.36 2.08 6.27
N VAL A 182 -2.37 1.80 7.12
CA VAL A 182 -2.56 1.67 8.57
C VAL A 182 -2.46 3.06 9.20
N HIS A 183 -3.50 3.47 9.89
CA HIS A 183 -3.62 4.79 10.50
C HIS A 183 -3.40 4.67 12.01
N LYS A 184 -2.13 4.55 12.44
CA LYS A 184 -1.79 4.65 13.87
C LYS A 184 -2.33 5.98 14.41
N ARG A 185 -3.43 5.96 15.17
CA ARG A 185 -3.83 7.11 15.99
C ARG A 185 -2.70 7.34 16.99
N ALA A 186 -2.16 8.56 17.03
CA ALA A 186 -1.25 8.92 18.10
C ALA A 186 -1.95 8.63 19.43
N PRO A 187 -1.26 8.04 20.42
CA PRO A 187 -1.84 7.88 21.74
C PRO A 187 -2.27 9.27 22.22
N VAL A 188 -3.55 9.40 22.59
CA VAL A 188 -4.05 10.63 23.21
C VAL A 188 -3.18 10.87 24.42
N SER A 189 -2.33 11.90 24.37
CA SER A 189 -1.62 12.37 25.55
C SER A 189 -2.67 12.62 26.61
N GLN A 190 -2.70 11.78 27.65
CA GLN A 190 -3.56 12.02 28.79
C GLN A 190 -3.23 13.42 29.30
N PRO A 191 -4.24 14.25 29.66
CA PRO A 191 -3.95 15.51 30.30
C PRO A 191 -3.11 15.22 31.53
N GLN A 192 -1.90 15.78 31.57
CA GLN A 192 -1.01 15.70 32.72
C GLN A 192 -1.83 16.08 33.96
N GLN A 193 -1.95 15.14 34.90
CA GLN A 193 -2.46 15.46 36.23
C GLN A 193 -1.55 16.56 36.81
N PRO A 194 -2.13 17.58 37.47
CA PRO A 194 -1.35 18.67 38.03
C PRO A 194 -0.38 18.11 39.07
N ASP A 195 0.90 18.37 38.85
CA ASP A 195 2.00 17.96 39.72
C ASP A 195 1.70 18.30 41.18
N GLN A 196 1.82 17.30 42.04
CA GLN A 196 1.81 17.50 43.48
C GLN A 196 3.01 18.34 43.86
N VAL A 197 2.69 19.52 44.37
CA VAL A 197 3.55 20.45 45.09
C VAL A 197 4.37 19.69 46.13
N THR A 198 5.67 19.56 45.89
CA THR A 198 6.64 19.39 46.97
C THR A 198 7.46 20.66 47.07
N SER A 199 7.22 21.36 48.17
CA SER A 199 7.85 22.59 48.61
C SER A 199 9.38 22.50 48.61
N LEU A 200 10.04 23.42 47.92
CA LEU A 200 11.28 24.08 48.35
C LEU A 200 11.30 25.50 47.74
N GLN A 201 11.32 26.49 48.62
CA GLN A 201 11.37 27.93 48.35
C GLN A 201 12.78 28.45 48.80
N PRO A 202 13.16 29.72 48.58
CA PRO A 202 13.52 30.39 47.33
C PRO A 202 14.92 31.06 47.39
N SER A 203 15.54 31.39 46.26
CA SER A 203 16.60 32.44 46.24
C SER A 203 16.73 33.15 44.89
N SER A 204 15.99 34.26 44.82
CA SER A 204 16.21 35.57 44.18
C SER A 204 17.08 35.77 42.92
N CYS A 205 16.41 36.41 41.95
CA CYS A 205 16.78 37.63 41.18
C CYS A 205 18.02 37.65 40.27
N ALA A 206 17.76 37.74 38.95
CA ALA A 206 18.15 38.90 38.13
C ALA A 206 17.38 38.91 36.78
N GLN A 207 17.04 40.11 36.33
CA GLN A 207 16.19 40.45 35.19
C GLN A 207 16.95 40.43 33.84
N GLU A 208 16.19 40.10 32.78
CA GLU A 208 16.34 40.45 31.34
C GLU A 208 16.85 41.90 31.07
N PRO A 209 17.35 42.31 29.87
CA PRO A 209 16.78 41.96 28.55
C PRO A 209 17.71 41.94 27.30
N GLY A 210 17.20 41.34 26.22
CA GLY A 210 17.19 41.96 24.88
C GLY A 210 18.37 41.76 23.93
N HIS A 211 18.21 40.86 22.96
CA HIS A 211 18.59 41.17 21.57
C HIS A 211 17.64 40.49 20.58
N THR A 212 16.89 41.35 19.89
CA THR A 212 16.05 41.04 18.74
C THR A 212 16.93 40.84 17.51
N GLN A 213 16.85 39.67 16.86
CA GLN A 213 16.83 39.61 15.40
C GLN A 213 16.15 38.31 14.93
N PRO A 214 15.21 38.39 13.98
CA PRO A 214 14.44 37.25 13.50
C PRO A 214 15.13 36.65 12.26
N LEU A 215 15.31 35.33 12.21
CA LEU A 215 15.52 34.56 10.97
C LEU A 215 15.69 33.07 11.30
N HIS A 216 14.60 32.31 11.19
CA HIS A 216 14.47 31.23 10.20
C HIS A 216 13.18 30.45 10.47
N ASP A 217 12.37 30.33 9.43
CA ASP A 217 11.21 29.46 9.37
C ASP A 217 11.57 28.03 9.80
N GLY A 218 11.17 27.67 11.01
CA GLY A 218 11.13 26.30 11.50
C GLY A 218 9.92 25.59 10.90
N ASP A 219 9.94 25.36 9.59
CA ASP A 219 8.96 24.52 8.90
C ASP A 219 9.29 23.05 9.18
N SER A 220 9.08 22.63 10.42
CA SER A 220 9.06 21.22 10.82
C SER A 220 7.68 20.63 10.47
N SER A 221 7.43 20.56 9.17
CA SER A 221 6.31 19.87 8.54
C SER A 221 6.94 19.03 7.44
N GLN A 222 7.27 17.77 7.74
CA GLN A 222 7.79 16.86 6.71
C GLN A 222 6.67 16.54 5.73
N VAL A 223 6.58 17.37 4.69
CA VAL A 223 5.72 17.18 3.53
C VAL A 223 6.06 15.84 2.89
N ALA A 224 5.07 14.94 2.87
CA ALA A 224 5.14 13.65 2.19
C ALA A 224 5.62 13.84 0.74
N TRP A 225 6.64 13.08 0.36
CA TRP A 225 7.26 13.15 -0.96
C TRP A 225 6.20 12.96 -2.08
N SER A 226 6.14 13.90 -3.02
CA SER A 226 5.22 13.87 -4.15
C SER A 226 5.98 13.67 -5.46
N LEU A 227 5.82 12.51 -6.08
CA LEU A 227 6.47 12.17 -7.35
C LEU A 227 5.96 13.00 -8.54
N THR A 228 4.71 13.46 -8.49
CA THR A 228 4.05 14.16 -9.60
C THR A 228 4.42 15.64 -9.70
N GLY A 229 5.18 16.17 -8.74
CA GLY A 229 5.63 17.56 -8.71
C GLY A 229 7.14 17.73 -8.56
N TRP A 230 7.91 16.63 -8.58
CA TRP A 230 9.37 16.72 -8.50
C TRP A 230 9.93 17.05 -9.88
N ASP A 231 10.63 18.17 -9.95
CA ASP A 231 11.23 18.76 -11.15
C ASP A 231 12.60 18.16 -11.50
N GLY A 232 13.03 17.12 -10.78
CA GLY A 232 14.37 16.54 -10.92
C GLY A 232 15.44 17.29 -10.13
N ASN A 233 15.07 18.22 -9.24
CA ASN A 233 16.03 18.97 -8.43
C ASN A 233 16.76 18.05 -7.43
N VAL A 234 18.00 17.72 -7.76
CA VAL A 234 18.90 16.87 -6.97
C VAL A 234 19.29 17.54 -5.64
N THR A 235 19.34 18.87 -5.58
CA THR A 235 19.66 19.61 -4.34
C THR A 235 18.51 19.54 -3.33
N GLU A 236 17.26 19.63 -3.80
CA GLU A 236 16.08 19.41 -2.95
C GLU A 236 16.04 17.98 -2.40
N LEU A 237 16.40 17.01 -3.25
CA LEU A 237 16.51 15.59 -2.91
C LEU A 237 17.59 15.33 -1.83
N ARG A 238 18.81 15.88 -1.98
CA ARG A 238 19.88 15.81 -0.97
C ARG A 238 19.45 16.39 0.38
N ARG A 239 18.71 17.50 0.37
CA ARG A 239 18.16 18.14 1.57
C ARG A 239 17.13 17.24 2.28
N LYS A 240 16.26 16.55 1.53
CA LYS A 240 15.24 15.65 2.10
C LYS A 240 15.84 14.32 2.61
N LEU A 241 16.84 13.76 1.94
CA LEU A 241 17.61 12.59 2.44
C LEU A 241 18.32 12.87 3.77
N THR A 242 18.63 14.15 4.05
CA THR A 242 19.21 14.57 5.34
C THR A 242 18.17 14.60 6.47
N GLY A 243 16.86 14.63 6.15
CA GLY A 243 15.77 14.65 7.11
C GLY A 243 15.07 13.30 7.36
N LEU A 244 15.39 12.23 6.63
CA LEU A 244 14.82 10.89 6.82
C LEU A 244 15.68 10.06 7.80
N THR A 245 15.03 9.26 8.65
CA THR A 245 15.71 8.24 9.48
C THR A 245 16.08 7.03 8.62
N ILE A 246 17.16 7.14 7.85
CA ILE A 246 17.81 6.05 7.11
C ILE A 246 19.25 5.85 7.63
N SER A 247 19.83 4.65 7.46
CA SER A 247 21.20 4.39 7.95
C SER A 247 22.23 5.27 7.23
N HIS A 248 23.28 5.66 7.94
CA HIS A 248 24.35 6.52 7.40
C HIS A 248 24.96 5.94 6.11
N ASP A 249 25.24 4.65 6.09
CA ASP A 249 25.86 3.97 4.94
C ASP A 249 24.95 3.99 3.70
N LEU A 250 23.64 3.79 3.89
CA LEU A 250 22.64 3.90 2.82
C LEU A 250 22.54 5.34 2.31
N LYS A 251 22.68 6.32 3.20
CA LYS A 251 22.68 7.73 2.84
C LYS A 251 23.89 8.08 1.96
N CYS A 252 25.08 7.56 2.28
CA CYS A 252 26.30 7.72 1.49
C CYS A 252 26.15 7.06 0.11
N GLU A 253 25.66 5.83 0.06
CA GLU A 253 25.42 5.09 -1.19
C GLU A 253 24.43 5.83 -2.11
N ILE A 254 23.34 6.36 -1.56
CA ILE A 254 22.37 7.18 -2.30
C ILE A 254 23.02 8.47 -2.83
N HIS A 255 23.92 9.11 -2.06
CA HIS A 255 24.59 10.33 -2.51
C HIS A 255 25.53 10.07 -3.69
N LEU A 256 26.27 8.96 -3.66
CA LEU A 256 27.18 8.56 -4.74
C LEU A 256 26.42 8.22 -6.03
N ILE A 257 25.33 7.48 -5.94
CA ILE A 257 24.45 7.14 -7.07
C ILE A 257 23.83 8.40 -7.71
N LEU A 258 23.45 9.38 -6.89
CA LEU A 258 22.89 10.66 -7.36
C LEU A 258 23.93 11.59 -8.01
N GLU A 259 25.23 11.30 -7.88
CA GLU A 259 26.29 12.03 -8.55
C GLU A 259 26.66 11.45 -9.92
N HIS A 260 26.39 10.17 -10.16
CA HIS A 260 26.92 9.44 -11.31
C HIS A 260 25.87 8.88 -12.29
N ALA A 261 24.64 8.56 -11.85
CA ALA A 261 23.65 7.90 -12.73
C ALA A 261 22.93 8.87 -13.71
N ASP A 262 22.27 8.34 -14.75
CA ASP A 262 21.50 9.15 -15.73
C ASP A 262 20.18 9.71 -15.12
N PRO A 263 19.92 11.04 -15.24
CA PRO A 263 18.73 11.71 -14.72
C PRO A 263 17.38 11.10 -15.08
N SER A 264 17.28 10.44 -16.24
CA SER A 264 16.03 9.87 -16.75
C SER A 264 15.54 8.65 -15.97
N ARG A 265 16.38 8.06 -15.09
CA ARG A 265 16.08 6.80 -14.38
C ARG A 265 16.09 6.93 -12.85
N TYR A 266 16.34 8.14 -12.33
CA TYR A 266 16.36 8.40 -10.89
C TYR A 266 15.04 8.12 -10.19
N SER A 267 13.88 8.31 -10.83
CA SER A 267 12.59 8.16 -10.15
C SER A 267 12.33 6.73 -9.67
N GLU A 268 12.69 5.72 -10.46
CA GLU A 268 12.49 4.31 -10.14
C GLU A 268 13.53 3.82 -9.13
N LEU A 269 14.79 4.22 -9.32
CA LEU A 269 15.90 3.90 -8.43
C LEU A 269 15.70 4.53 -7.04
N LEU A 270 15.27 5.79 -6.98
CA LEU A 270 14.97 6.47 -5.71
C LEU A 270 13.73 5.90 -5.03
N ALA A 271 12.70 5.52 -5.78
CA ALA A 271 11.53 4.86 -5.21
C ALA A 271 11.93 3.53 -4.55
N PHE A 272 12.79 2.75 -5.18
CA PHE A 272 13.37 1.54 -4.61
C PHE A 272 14.22 1.85 -3.36
N LEU A 273 15.13 2.82 -3.43
CA LEU A 273 16.03 3.15 -2.32
C LEU A 273 15.29 3.70 -1.09
N VAL A 274 14.30 4.57 -1.31
CA VAL A 274 13.54 5.23 -0.23
C VAL A 274 12.47 4.33 0.36
N ASN A 275 11.77 3.52 -0.46
CA ASN A 275 10.62 2.74 0.01
C ASN A 275 10.93 1.27 0.29
N THR A 276 12.00 0.73 -0.30
CA THR A 276 12.37 -0.67 -0.17
C THR A 276 13.70 -0.79 0.57
N ALA A 277 14.81 -0.28 0.02
CA ALA A 277 16.14 -0.47 0.61
C ALA A 277 16.28 0.13 2.02
N SER A 278 15.61 1.25 2.32
CA SER A 278 15.59 1.88 3.65
C SER A 278 14.96 1.01 4.74
N GLN A 279 14.13 0.04 4.35
CA GLN A 279 13.41 -0.85 5.26
C GLN A 279 14.12 -2.21 5.40
N LEU A 280 15.15 -2.46 4.60
CA LEU A 280 15.94 -3.70 4.64
C LEU A 280 17.07 -3.62 5.65
N SER A 281 17.31 -4.73 6.34
CA SER A 281 18.49 -4.87 7.20
C SER A 281 19.79 -4.85 6.37
N LEU A 282 20.91 -4.54 7.00
CA LEU A 282 22.23 -4.54 6.33
C LEU A 282 22.54 -5.89 5.65
N PRO A 283 22.32 -7.07 6.28
CA PRO A 283 22.55 -8.36 5.64
C PRO A 283 21.67 -8.61 4.41
N GLU A 284 20.42 -8.13 4.42
CA GLU A 284 19.51 -8.26 3.28
C GLU A 284 19.94 -7.36 2.11
N ARG A 285 20.50 -6.19 2.41
CA ARG A 285 21.09 -5.31 1.39
C ARG A 285 22.36 -5.88 0.81
N GLU A 286 23.24 -6.45 1.62
CA GLU A 286 24.44 -7.14 1.15
C GLU A 286 24.08 -8.35 0.27
N GLN A 287 23.08 -9.12 0.68
CA GLN A 287 22.55 -10.24 -0.11
C GLN A 287 22.04 -9.78 -1.48
N LEU A 288 21.31 -8.66 -1.53
CA LEU A 288 20.86 -8.04 -2.77
C LEU A 288 22.03 -7.55 -3.63
N GLY A 289 23.07 -6.98 -3.01
CA GLY A 289 24.25 -6.46 -3.69
C GLY A 289 25.15 -7.53 -4.28
N SER A 290 25.29 -8.69 -3.62
CA SER A 290 26.15 -9.79 -4.05
C SER A 290 25.50 -10.76 -5.04
N MET A 291 24.23 -10.55 -5.39
CA MET A 291 23.44 -11.50 -6.17
C MET A 291 23.77 -11.42 -7.67
N ASP A 292 23.99 -12.56 -8.33
CA ASP A 292 24.20 -12.59 -9.78
C ASP A 292 22.88 -12.37 -10.53
N LEU A 293 22.68 -11.13 -10.99
CA LEU A 293 21.48 -10.74 -11.72
C LEU A 293 21.51 -11.11 -13.21
N PHE A 294 22.59 -11.71 -13.74
CA PHE A 294 22.63 -12.22 -15.12
C PHE A 294 22.02 -13.63 -15.23
N ALA A 295 21.88 -14.34 -14.11
CA ALA A 295 21.10 -15.56 -14.00
C ALA A 295 19.60 -15.25 -13.80
N GLU A 296 18.95 -14.61 -14.79
CA GLU A 296 17.54 -14.18 -14.72
C GLU A 296 16.52 -15.29 -14.36
N HIS A 297 16.92 -16.55 -14.52
CA HIS A 297 16.09 -17.73 -14.23
C HIS A 297 16.50 -18.48 -12.95
N SER A 298 17.43 -17.91 -12.18
CA SER A 298 17.72 -18.38 -10.84
C SER A 298 16.44 -18.28 -10.00
N ALA A 299 16.06 -19.40 -9.37
CA ALA A 299 14.93 -19.45 -8.45
C ALA A 299 15.12 -18.45 -7.30
N ASP A 300 16.37 -18.22 -6.88
CA ASP A 300 16.72 -17.29 -5.81
C ASP A 300 16.54 -15.84 -6.25
N VAL A 301 16.98 -15.47 -7.47
CA VAL A 301 16.78 -14.12 -8.03
C VAL A 301 15.28 -13.85 -8.21
N THR A 302 14.53 -14.82 -8.73
CA THR A 302 13.08 -14.69 -8.93
C THR A 302 12.34 -14.56 -7.60
N ALA A 303 12.66 -15.40 -6.62
CA ALA A 303 12.05 -15.36 -5.30
C ALA A 303 12.31 -14.03 -4.59
N LEU A 304 13.50 -13.45 -4.77
CA LEU A 304 13.92 -12.26 -4.06
C LEU A 304 13.41 -10.96 -4.73
N LEU A 305 13.40 -10.91 -6.06
CA LEU A 305 12.70 -9.84 -6.82
C LEU A 305 11.20 -9.82 -6.50
N GLN A 306 10.59 -10.99 -6.34
CA GLN A 306 9.19 -11.11 -5.94
C GLN A 306 8.97 -10.76 -4.47
N LYS A 307 9.85 -11.21 -3.56
CA LYS A 307 9.79 -10.92 -2.12
C LYS A 307 9.76 -9.42 -1.85
N TYR A 308 10.59 -8.66 -2.55
CA TYR A 308 10.72 -7.21 -2.34
C TYR A 308 10.04 -6.36 -3.43
N GLN A 309 9.42 -7.01 -4.42
CA GLN A 309 8.76 -6.40 -5.59
C GLN A 309 9.59 -5.32 -6.27
N ILE A 310 10.85 -5.65 -6.51
CA ILE A 310 11.82 -4.77 -7.18
C ILE A 310 11.85 -5.16 -8.65
N PRO A 311 11.66 -4.22 -9.60
CA PRO A 311 11.91 -4.52 -11.00
C PRO A 311 13.39 -4.90 -11.19
N LEU A 312 13.66 -5.99 -11.93
CA LEU A 312 15.02 -6.47 -12.20
C LEU A 312 15.92 -5.36 -12.76
N VAL A 313 15.37 -4.50 -13.62
CA VAL A 313 16.07 -3.36 -14.22
C VAL A 313 16.51 -2.34 -13.17
N THR A 314 15.67 -2.08 -12.16
CA THR A 314 15.96 -1.16 -11.05
C THR A 314 17.05 -1.74 -10.13
N LEU A 315 16.99 -3.05 -9.86
CA LEU A 315 18.00 -3.71 -9.02
C LEU A 315 19.38 -3.79 -9.71
N ARG A 316 19.40 -4.07 -11.02
CA ARG A 316 20.62 -4.05 -11.84
C ARG A 316 21.25 -2.66 -11.90
N LEU A 317 20.43 -1.64 -12.05
CA LEU A 317 20.88 -0.26 -12.06
C LEU A 317 21.54 0.07 -10.71
N TRP A 318 20.89 -0.29 -9.59
CA TRP A 318 21.47 -0.12 -8.27
C TRP A 318 22.82 -0.85 -8.10
N GLN A 319 22.91 -2.14 -8.44
CA GLN A 319 24.17 -2.90 -8.34
C GLN A 319 25.30 -2.30 -9.19
N THR A 320 24.99 -1.84 -10.41
CA THR A 320 25.99 -1.30 -11.34
C THR A 320 26.57 0.02 -10.81
N GLU A 321 25.71 0.90 -10.32
CA GLU A 321 26.11 2.21 -9.78
C GLU A 321 26.82 2.07 -8.42
N SER A 322 26.36 1.16 -7.55
CA SER A 322 27.04 0.87 -6.27
C SER A 322 28.42 0.24 -6.48
N ALA A 323 28.59 -0.61 -7.51
CA ALA A 323 29.89 -1.21 -7.85
C ALA A 323 30.87 -0.20 -8.47
N GLN A 324 30.38 0.75 -9.28
CA GLN A 324 31.20 1.85 -9.82
C GLN A 324 31.63 2.81 -8.71
N ALA A 325 30.73 3.16 -7.79
CA ALA A 325 31.04 4.01 -6.64
C ALA A 325 32.13 3.43 -5.72
N GLN A 326 32.22 2.09 -5.61
CA GLN A 326 33.28 1.40 -4.86
C GLN A 326 34.62 1.28 -5.61
N GLN A 327 34.64 1.53 -6.92
CA GLN A 327 35.86 1.54 -7.74
C GLN A 327 36.50 2.94 -7.83
N ASP A 328 35.72 3.99 -7.57
CA ASP A 328 36.14 5.40 -7.58
C ASP A 328 36.53 5.96 -6.18
N GLU A 329 36.47 5.12 -5.12
CA GLU A 329 37.09 5.35 -3.79
C GLU A 329 38.51 4.75 -3.71
#